data_AF-A0A2N0QI10-F1
#
_entry.id   AF-A0A2N0QI10-F1
#
_cell.length_a   1.000
_cell.length_b   1.000
_cell.length_c   1.000
_cell.angle_alpha   90.00
_cell.angle_beta   90.00
_cell.angle_gamma   90.00
#
_symmetry.space_group_name_H-M   'P 1'
#
loop_
_entity.id
_entity.type
_entity.pdbx_description
1 polymer ?
#
loop_
_entity_poly.entity_id
_entity_poly.type
_entity_poly.pdbx_seq_one_letter_code
_entity_poly.pdbx_strand_id
1 'polypeptide(L)' 'MGPYLVTLDEIENVYNLSMTARVNGEVWSQGSTSTMYRTFEDIIEYVSQSEPLVPGDILGSGTVGRGCGLELG' A
#
# COMPACT_ATOMS: atom_id res chain seq x y z
N MET A 1 -9.07 -2.27 3.38
CA MET A 1 -8.80 -3.65 3.82
C MET A 1 -9.72 -4.62 3.08
N GLY A 2 -9.25 -5.83 2.79
CA GLY A 2 -10.06 -6.92 2.23
C GLY A 2 -9.88 -7.17 0.73
N PRO A 3 -10.53 -8.21 0.17
CA PRO A 3 -11.49 -9.11 0.83
C PRO A 3 -10.87 -10.20 1.73
N TYR A 4 -9.56 -10.43 1.63
CA TYR A 4 -8.82 -11.43 2.42
C TYR A 4 -7.52 -10.83 2.97
N LEU A 5 -6.90 -11.54 3.90
CA LEU A 5 -5.50 -11.36 4.28
C LEU A 5 -4.68 -12.43 3.57
N VAL A 6 -3.76 -11.99 2.71
CA VAL A 6 -2.83 -12.86 1.96
C VAL A 6 -1.51 -12.89 2.70
N THR A 7 -0.93 -14.08 2.91
CA THR A 7 0.33 -14.22 3.64
C THR A 7 1.54 -13.96 2.74
N LEU A 8 2.70 -13.63 3.33
CA LEU A 8 3.90 -13.25 2.58
C LEU A 8 4.39 -14.36 1.63
N ASP A 9 4.22 -15.62 2.01
CA ASP A 9 4.64 -16.78 1.21
C ASP A 9 3.76 -17.02 -0.03
N GLU A 10 2.58 -16.43 -0.10
CA GLU A 10 1.70 -16.49 -1.26
C GLU A 10 2.05 -15.45 -2.35
N ILE A 11 2.97 -14.52 -2.06
CA ILE A 11 3.38 -13.44 -2.96
C ILE A 11 4.87 -13.51 -3.26
N GLU A 12 5.23 -13.76 -4.53
CA GLU A 12 6.63 -13.86 -4.95
C GLU A 12 7.42 -12.55 -4.72
N ASN A 13 6.82 -11.40 -5.03
CA ASN A 13 7.46 -10.10 -4.87
C ASN A 13 6.45 -9.02 -4.46
N VAL A 14 6.44 -8.67 -3.17
CA VAL A 14 5.59 -7.62 -2.59
C VAL A 14 5.93 -6.21 -3.10
N TYR A 15 7.13 -6.01 -3.65
CA TYR A 15 7.61 -4.76 -4.23
C TYR A 15 7.34 -4.64 -5.74
N ASN A 16 6.50 -5.49 -6.32
CA ASN A 16 6.09 -5.37 -7.72
C ASN A 16 4.63 -5.79 -7.95
N LEU A 17 3.71 -5.21 -7.19
CA LEU A 17 2.28 -5.47 -7.26
C LEU A 17 1.57 -4.33 -7.99
N SER A 18 0.77 -4.68 -9.00
CA SER A 18 -0.07 -3.72 -9.72
C SER A 18 -1.28 -3.30 -8.89
N MET A 19 -1.57 -2.01 -8.87
CA MET A 19 -2.69 -1.41 -8.12
C MET A 19 -3.56 -0.58 -9.05
N THR A 20 -4.88 -0.64 -8.89
CA THR A 20 -5.83 0.12 -9.70
C THR A 20 -7.04 0.52 -8.86
N ALA A 21 -7.40 1.81 -8.92
CA ALA A 21 -8.62 2.34 -8.33
C ALA A 21 -9.59 2.76 -9.44
N ARG A 22 -10.85 2.36 -9.29
CA ARG A 22 -11.94 2.71 -10.22
C ARG A 22 -13.08 3.39 -9.47
N VAL A 23 -13.67 4.41 -10.10
CA VAL A 23 -14.90 5.05 -9.64
C VAL A 23 -15.95 4.87 -10.73
N ASN A 24 -17.05 4.20 -10.41
CA ASN A 24 -18.11 3.87 -11.38
C ASN A 24 -17.60 3.15 -12.64
N GLY A 25 -16.55 2.33 -12.49
CA GLY A 25 -15.92 1.56 -13.58
C GLY A 25 -14.79 2.29 -14.32
N GLU A 26 -14.71 3.61 -14.21
CA GLU A 26 -13.63 4.42 -14.80
C GLU A 26 -12.35 4.34 -13.96
N VAL A 27 -11.19 4.16 -14.59
CA VAL A 27 -9.90 4.12 -13.91
C VAL A 27 -9.49 5.54 -13.53
N TRP A 28 -9.35 5.78 -12.23
CA TRP A 28 -8.92 7.08 -11.68
C TRP A 28 -7.44 7.06 -11.30
N SER A 29 -6.94 5.94 -10.78
CA SER A 29 -5.54 5.75 -10.41
C SER A 29 -5.05 4.37 -10.83
N GLN A 30 -3.81 4.30 -11.31
CA GLN A 30 -3.12 3.06 -11.62
C GLN A 30 -1.63 3.23 -11.30
N GLY A 31 -1.03 2.23 -10.67
CA GLY A 31 0.39 2.25 -10.29
C GLY A 31 0.89 0.90 -9.81
N SER A 32 2.07 0.89 -9.20
CA SER A 32 2.74 -0.32 -8.73
C SER A 32 3.44 -0.08 -7.39
N THR A 33 3.52 -1.10 -6.54
CA THR A 33 4.37 -1.05 -5.33
C THR A 33 5.86 -0.92 -5.66
N SER A 34 6.26 -1.16 -6.91
CA SER A 34 7.64 -0.94 -7.38
C SER A 34 8.07 0.52 -7.37
N THR A 35 7.13 1.46 -7.24
CA THR A 35 7.42 2.89 -7.10
C THR A 35 7.32 3.38 -5.65
N MET A 36 7.22 2.48 -4.67
CA MET A 36 7.21 2.84 -3.26
C MET A 36 8.53 3.51 -2.87
N TYR A 37 8.44 4.67 -2.23
CA TYR A 37 9.61 5.41 -1.77
C TYR A 37 10.15 4.87 -0.42
N ARG A 38 9.26 4.33 0.43
CA ARG A 38 9.60 3.67 1.69
C ARG A 38 9.26 2.20 1.59
N THR A 39 10.15 1.32 2.02
CA THR A 39 9.86 -0.12 2.06
C THR A 39 8.94 -0.46 3.23
N PHE A 40 8.42 -1.69 3.30
CA PHE A 40 7.60 -2.09 4.45
C PHE A 40 8.43 -2.10 5.74
N GLU A 41 9.71 -2.47 5.65
CA GLU A 41 10.64 -2.46 6.78
C GLU A 41 10.92 -1.03 7.26
N ASP A 42 11.12 -0.07 6.36
CA ASP A 42 11.27 1.36 6.71
C ASP A 42 10.05 1.89 7.47
N ILE A 43 8.84 1.51 7.03
CA ILE A 43 7.59 1.95 7.65
C ILE A 43 7.46 1.37 9.06
N ILE A 44 7.77 0.08 9.22
CA ILE A 44 7.75 -0.60 10.53
C ILE A 44 8.79 0.02 11.46
N GLU A 45 10.02 0.23 10.98
CA GLU A 45 11.09 0.88 11.75
C GLU A 45 10.63 2.25 12.24
N TYR A 46 10.16 3.10 11.33
CA TYR A 46 9.77 4.48 11.66
C TYR A 46 8.63 4.54 12.68
N VAL A 47 7.56 3.76 12.48
CA VAL A 47 6.42 3.77 13.41
C VAL A 47 6.83 3.23 14.79
N SER A 48 7.65 2.18 14.82
CA SER A 48 8.08 1.54 16.07
C SER A 48 8.94 2.43 16.99
N GLN A 49 9.49 3.53 16.47
CA GLN A 49 10.25 4.50 17.27
C GLN A 49 9.37 5.28 18.25
N SER A 50 8.09 5.45 17.93
CA SER A 50 7.16 6.27 18.71
C SER A 50 6.03 5.46 19.34
N GLU A 51 5.62 4.37 18.71
CA GLU A 51 4.47 3.56 19.14
C GLU A 51 4.85 2.07 19.25
N PRO A 52 4.45 1.37 20.33
CA PRO A 52 4.63 -0.08 20.41
C PRO A 52 3.70 -0.76 19.40
N LEU A 53 4.29 -1.53 18.48
CA LEU A 53 3.53 -2.36 17.54
C LEU A 53 3.08 -3.66 18.21
N VAL A 54 1.80 -4.02 18.05
CA VAL A 54 1.21 -5.24 18.60
C VAL A 54 0.59 -6.11 17.50
N PRO A 55 0.50 -7.43 17.70
CA PRO A 55 -0.17 -8.31 16.75
C PRO A 55 -1.60 -7.86 16.47
N GLY A 56 -1.93 -7.67 15.18
CA GLY A 56 -3.22 -7.17 14.73
C GLY A 56 -3.21 -5.72 14.26
N ASP A 57 -2.13 -4.98 14.48
CA ASP A 57 -1.96 -3.63 13.93
C ASP A 57 -1.95 -3.62 12.40
N ILE A 58 -2.50 -2.55 11.82
CA ILE A 58 -2.64 -2.38 10.38
C ILE A 58 -2.00 -1.06 9.97
N LEU A 59 -0.92 -1.16 9.19
CA LEU A 59 -0.20 -0.01 8.66
C LEU A 59 -0.58 0.22 7.20
N GLY A 60 -1.04 1.43 6.88
CA GLY A 60 -1.26 1.84 5.50
C GLY A 60 0.05 2.30 4.87
N SER A 61 0.54 1.59 3.84
CA SER A 61 1.84 1.87 3.21
C SER A 61 1.85 3.07 2.24
N GLY A 62 0.80 3.89 2.26
CA GLY A 62 0.59 5.01 1.34
C GLY A 62 -0.25 4.65 0.11
N THR A 63 -0.36 5.60 -0.83
CA THR A 63 -1.06 5.44 -2.10
C THR A 63 -0.08 5.41 -3.26
N VAL A 64 -0.43 4.73 -4.35
CA VAL A 64 0.28 4.90 -5.63
C VAL A 64 -0.03 6.25 -6.24
N GLY A 65 0.75 6.66 -7.25
CA GLY A 65 0.58 7.95 -7.92
C GLY A 65 -0.85 8.18 -8.42
N ARG A 66 -1.29 9.44 -8.36
CA ARG A 66 -2.68 9.85 -8.67
C ARG A 66 -3.73 9.21 -7.77
N GLY A 67 -3.32 8.73 -6.58
CA GLY A 67 -4.18 8.09 -5.60
C GLY A 67 -5.11 9.06 -4.86
N CYS A 68 -4.90 10.37 -5.03
CA CYS A 68 -5.77 11.44 -4.53
C CYS A 68 -6.52 12.12 -5.69
N GLY A 69 -7.81 12.40 -5.49
CA GLY A 69 -8.63 13.09 -6.49
C GLY A 69 -8.09 14.46 -6.90
N LEU A 70 -7.41 15.18 -5.99
CA LEU A 70 -6.77 16.47 -6.29
C LEU A 70 -5.65 16.35 -7.34
N GLU A 71 -5.04 15.16 -7.48
CA GLU A 71 -3.99 14.92 -8.47
C GLU A 71 -4.56 14.66 -9.87
N LEU A 72 -5.90 14.62 -10.02
CA LEU A 72 -6.57 14.29 -11.28
C LEU A 72 -7.00 15.52 -12.10
N GLY A 73 -6.88 16.72 -11.55
CA GLY A 73 -7.38 17.98 -12.12
C GLY A 73 -8.63 18.46 -11.40
#